data_AF-A0A8E2QWR8-F1
#
_entry.id   AF-A0A8E2QWR8-F1
#
_cell.length_a   1.000
_cell.length_b   1.000
_cell.length_c   1.000
_cell.angle_alpha   90.00
_cell.angle_beta   90.00
_cell.angle_gamma   90.00
#
_symmetry.space_group_name_H-M   'P 1'
#
loop_
_entity.id
_entity.type
_entity.pdbx_description
1 polymer ?
#
loop_
_entity_poly.entity_id
_entity_poly.type
_entity_poly.pdbx_seq_one_letter_code
_entity_poly.pdbx_strand_id
1 'polypeptide(L)'
;MPKMNPNVACGLNIEIPSIKEQQKIIDIIEPIEFMKNKILKTKERLLELIKVFSNFIIDDNGNKLNIIFQKEIKTKSGFYSQTADIGNFNNKIKKISFFENLPSRARIIFEKNTLYISKLLGEKKFLFRNHDKDLILSNGMWGIKSNNEFAFSNLSFFMSEIFYEHKSLFATGTTMVGLNEQSLNKIISKIKIKNDENFEKLMFVLFNSISVVSDIEDYLEKNITLLSSLLIK
;
A
#
# COMPACT_ATOMS: atom_id res chain seq x y z
N MET A 1 -41.10 30.38 -16.41
CA MET A 1 -40.12 29.28 -16.54
C MET A 1 -39.06 29.70 -17.56
N PRO A 2 -37.76 29.70 -17.23
CA PRO A 2 -36.72 29.95 -18.22
C PRO A 2 -36.67 28.74 -19.17
N LYS A 3 -36.84 28.97 -20.47
CA LYS A 3 -36.66 27.95 -21.50
C LYS A 3 -35.15 27.69 -21.63
N MET A 4 -34.67 26.53 -21.20
CA MET A 4 -33.32 26.09 -21.56
C MET A 4 -33.25 25.94 -23.09
N ASN A 5 -32.29 26.63 -23.69
CA ASN A 5 -31.97 26.50 -25.10
C ASN A 5 -31.25 25.14 -25.30
N PRO A 6 -31.79 24.19 -26.10
CA PRO A 6 -31.18 22.87 -26.28
C PRO A 6 -29.81 22.92 -26.99
N ASN A 7 -29.46 24.07 -27.57
CA ASN A 7 -28.33 24.20 -28.48
C ASN A 7 -26.99 24.56 -27.82
N VAL A 8 -26.86 24.53 -26.49
CA VAL A 8 -25.56 24.77 -25.84
C VAL A 8 -24.62 23.55 -25.94
N ALA A 9 -25.08 22.43 -26.52
CA ALA A 9 -24.27 21.21 -26.72
C ALA A 9 -23.66 21.06 -28.12
N CYS A 10 -23.86 21.99 -29.05
CA CYS A 10 -23.31 21.90 -30.41
C CYS A 10 -22.03 22.73 -30.55
N GLY A 11 -20.88 22.07 -30.63
CA GLY A 11 -19.61 22.73 -30.93
C GLY A 11 -18.35 21.87 -30.78
N LEU A 12 -18.45 20.71 -30.12
CA LEU A 12 -17.33 19.75 -30.09
C LEU A 12 -17.42 18.83 -31.31
N ASN A 13 -16.73 19.20 -32.39
CA ASN A 13 -16.39 18.26 -33.46
C ASN A 13 -15.37 17.26 -32.91
N ILE A 14 -15.85 16.12 -32.42
CA ILE A 14 -15.00 15.00 -32.06
C ILE A 14 -14.80 14.18 -33.34
N GLU A 15 -13.61 14.28 -33.94
CA GLU A 15 -13.23 13.37 -35.01
C GLU A 15 -12.94 12.00 -34.43
N ILE A 16 -13.73 11.00 -34.83
CA ILE A 16 -13.51 9.60 -34.45
C ILE A 16 -12.45 9.02 -35.40
N PRO A 17 -11.37 8.42 -34.90
CA PRO A 17 -10.32 7.82 -35.75
C PRO A 17 -10.89 6.74 -36.67
N SER A 18 -10.22 6.48 -37.80
CA SER A 18 -10.62 5.40 -38.70
C SER A 18 -10.51 4.03 -38.00
N ILE A 19 -11.28 3.03 -38.44
CA ILE A 19 -11.23 1.67 -37.89
C ILE A 19 -9.80 1.11 -37.90
N LYS A 20 -9.01 1.41 -38.94
CA LYS A 20 -7.62 0.97 -39.05
C LYS A 20 -6.71 1.63 -37.99
N GLU A 21 -6.97 2.88 -37.65
CA GLU A 21 -6.25 3.59 -36.58
C GLU A 21 -6.69 3.10 -35.20
N GLN A 22 -7.99 2.87 -35.00
CA GLN A 22 -8.50 2.24 -33.78
C GLN A 22 -7.86 0.86 -33.55
N GLN A 23 -7.72 0.03 -34.60
CA GLN A 23 -7.08 -1.27 -34.47
C GLN A 23 -5.60 -1.15 -34.06
N LYS A 24 -4.84 -0.22 -34.65
CA LYS A 24 -3.45 0.04 -34.22
C LYS A 24 -3.35 0.45 -32.75
N ILE A 25 -4.33 1.21 -32.26
CA ILE A 25 -4.41 1.60 -30.85
C ILE A 25 -4.69 0.37 -29.98
N ILE A 26 -5.66 -0.46 -30.37
CA ILE A 26 -6.01 -1.71 -29.67
C ILE A 26 -4.80 -2.66 -29.59
N ASP A 27 -4.09 -2.85 -30.71
CA ASP A 27 -2.92 -3.72 -30.80
C ASP A 27 -1.78 -3.30 -29.84
N ILE A 28 -1.72 -2.01 -29.48
CA ILE A 28 -0.78 -1.48 -28.49
C ILE A 28 -1.32 -1.65 -27.06
N ILE A 29 -2.60 -1.40 -26.82
CA ILE A 29 -3.21 -1.40 -25.49
C ILE A 29 -3.37 -2.82 -24.93
N GLU A 30 -3.88 -3.77 -25.73
CA GLU A 30 -4.21 -5.12 -25.26
C GLU A 30 -3.03 -5.86 -24.60
N PRO A 31 -1.82 -5.90 -25.19
CA PRO A 31 -0.67 -6.54 -24.54
C PRO A 31 -0.31 -5.90 -23.19
N ILE A 32 -0.47 -4.57 -23.08
CA ILE A 32 -0.17 -3.83 -21.84
C ILE A 32 -1.19 -4.17 -20.76
N GLU A 33 -2.47 -4.21 -21.08
CA GLU A 33 -3.53 -4.63 -20.15
C GLU A 33 -3.33 -6.08 -19.68
N PHE A 34 -2.94 -6.97 -20.59
CA PHE A 34 -2.62 -8.34 -20.27
C PHE A 34 -1.44 -8.45 -19.28
N MET A 35 -0.36 -7.70 -19.50
CA MET A 35 0.78 -7.63 -18.58
C MET A 35 0.37 -7.09 -17.20
N LYS A 36 -0.42 -6.01 -17.18
CA LYS A 36 -0.95 -5.40 -15.94
C LYS A 36 -1.75 -6.43 -15.12
N ASN A 37 -2.63 -7.18 -15.77
CA ASN A 37 -3.43 -8.21 -15.12
C ASN A 37 -2.57 -9.36 -14.55
N LYS A 38 -1.51 -9.77 -15.26
CA LYS A 38 -0.56 -10.78 -14.74
C LYS A 38 0.20 -10.29 -13.52
N ILE A 39 0.63 -9.04 -13.51
CA ILE A 39 1.35 -8.42 -12.39
C ILE A 39 0.44 -8.31 -11.17
N LEU A 40 -0.80 -7.86 -11.34
CA LEU A 40 -1.78 -7.79 -10.26
C LEU A 40 -2.00 -9.16 -9.62
N LYS A 41 -2.26 -10.20 -10.43
CA LYS A 41 -2.42 -11.58 -9.94
C LYS A 41 -1.19 -12.12 -9.21
N THR A 42 0.01 -11.79 -9.71
CA THR A 42 1.27 -12.20 -9.08
C THR A 42 1.42 -11.55 -7.70
N LYS A 43 1.11 -10.25 -7.60
CA LYS A 43 1.13 -9.50 -6.36
C LYS A 43 0.14 -10.08 -5.33
N GLU A 44 -1.10 -10.35 -5.73
CA GLU A 44 -2.11 -10.96 -4.88
C GLU A 44 -1.66 -12.31 -4.33
N ARG A 45 -1.05 -13.17 -5.17
CA ARG A 45 -0.50 -14.45 -4.74
C ARG A 45 0.65 -14.29 -3.74
N LEU A 46 1.56 -13.34 -3.97
CA LEU A 46 2.65 -13.07 -3.02
C LEU A 46 2.11 -12.66 -1.65
N LEU A 47 1.06 -11.84 -1.62
CA LEU A 47 0.45 -11.39 -0.37
C LEU A 47 -0.27 -12.50 0.36
N GLU A 48 -0.98 -13.35 -0.37
CA GLU A 48 -1.61 -14.53 0.23
C GLU A 48 -0.54 -15.48 0.80
N LEU A 49 0.58 -15.67 0.11
CA LEU A 49 1.69 -16.47 0.64
C LEU A 49 2.25 -15.86 1.93
N ILE A 50 2.55 -14.55 1.94
CA ILE A 50 3.02 -13.86 3.16
C ILE A 50 2.05 -14.09 4.30
N LYS A 51 0.75 -13.86 4.06
CA LYS A 51 -0.31 -14.04 5.07
C LYS A 51 -0.35 -15.47 5.60
N VAL A 52 -0.37 -16.47 4.72
CA VAL A 52 -0.37 -17.89 5.09
C VAL A 52 0.84 -18.21 5.96
N PHE A 53 2.04 -17.82 5.52
CA PHE A 53 3.28 -18.05 6.28
C PHE A 53 3.27 -17.33 7.63
N SER A 54 2.77 -16.09 7.68
CA SER A 54 2.70 -15.28 8.90
C SER A 54 1.85 -15.93 10.00
N ASN A 55 0.88 -16.78 9.66
CA ASN A 55 0.09 -17.49 10.67
C ASN A 55 0.90 -18.59 11.38
N PHE A 56 1.96 -19.12 10.76
CA PHE A 56 2.79 -20.17 11.35
C PHE A 56 3.93 -19.64 12.24
N ILE A 57 4.08 -18.32 12.31
CA ILE A 57 5.19 -17.69 13.01
C ILE A 57 5.00 -17.64 14.53
N ILE A 58 3.77 -17.72 15.02
CA ILE A 58 3.50 -17.57 16.44
C ILE A 58 3.89 -18.85 17.18
N ASP A 59 4.64 -18.68 18.27
CA ASP A 59 5.15 -19.78 19.10
C ASP A 59 5.35 -19.33 20.53
N ASP A 60 4.71 -20.01 21.48
CA ASP A 60 4.80 -19.70 22.91
C ASP A 60 6.22 -19.85 23.48
N ASN A 61 7.06 -20.65 22.83
CA ASN A 61 8.49 -20.81 23.15
C ASN A 61 9.40 -19.87 22.35
N GLY A 62 8.81 -19.08 21.44
CA GLY A 62 9.52 -18.11 20.62
C GLY A 62 10.00 -16.89 21.40
N ASN A 63 10.58 -15.95 20.65
CA ASN A 63 11.03 -14.68 21.20
C ASN A 63 9.95 -13.61 21.12
N LYS A 64 9.98 -12.68 22.07
CA LYS A 64 9.08 -11.53 22.04
C LYS A 64 9.28 -10.77 20.73
N LEU A 65 8.17 -10.32 20.16
CA LEU A 65 8.18 -9.49 18.97
C LEU A 65 9.05 -8.25 19.21
N ASN A 66 10.07 -8.06 18.37
CA ASN A 66 10.99 -6.92 18.47
C ASN A 66 10.71 -5.93 17.35
N ILE A 67 10.08 -4.81 17.70
CA ILE A 67 9.71 -3.77 16.74
C ILE A 67 10.07 -2.38 17.25
N ILE A 68 10.21 -1.46 16.30
CA ILE A 68 10.43 -0.04 16.52
C ILE A 68 9.36 0.71 15.75
N PHE A 69 8.63 1.60 16.44
CA PHE A 69 7.71 2.52 15.80
C PHE A 69 8.48 3.72 15.24
N GLN A 70 8.21 4.03 13.98
CA GLN A 70 8.70 5.25 13.37
C GLN A 70 8.06 6.46 14.05
N LYS A 71 8.87 7.48 14.34
CA LYS A 71 8.42 8.74 14.94
C LYS A 71 7.63 9.58 13.94
N GLU A 72 6.62 10.27 14.43
CA GLU A 72 5.89 11.29 13.66
C GLU A 72 6.71 12.58 13.56
N ILE A 73 6.92 13.08 12.34
CA ILE A 73 7.70 14.29 12.01
C ILE A 73 6.81 15.25 11.23
N LYS A 74 6.83 16.54 11.58
CA LYS A 74 6.16 17.58 10.81
C LYS A 74 7.05 18.02 9.64
N THR A 75 6.51 17.99 8.43
CA THR A 75 7.14 18.51 7.22
C THR A 75 6.30 19.66 6.64
N LYS A 76 6.93 20.57 5.89
CA LYS A 76 6.26 21.75 5.30
C LYS A 76 5.77 21.50 3.88
N SER A 77 6.51 20.70 3.10
CA SER A 77 6.24 20.38 1.70
C SER A 77 6.70 18.94 1.39
N GLY A 78 6.22 18.39 0.27
CA GLY A 78 6.58 17.06 -0.22
C GLY A 78 5.43 16.31 -0.89
N PHE A 79 5.68 15.08 -1.31
CA PHE A 79 4.64 14.19 -1.84
C PHE A 79 3.90 13.54 -0.68
N TYR A 80 2.58 13.67 -0.64
CA TYR A 80 1.74 13.11 0.41
C TYR A 80 0.84 11.99 -0.12
N SER A 81 0.64 10.96 0.71
CA SER A 81 -0.38 9.93 0.50
C SER A 81 -1.22 9.75 1.77
N GLN A 82 -2.53 9.91 1.62
CA GLN A 82 -3.49 9.66 2.70
C GLN A 82 -3.78 8.17 2.86
N THR A 83 -4.25 7.76 4.04
CA THR A 83 -4.58 6.34 4.32
C THR A 83 -5.64 5.80 3.36
N ALA A 84 -6.56 6.63 2.84
CA ALA A 84 -7.57 6.22 1.86
C ALA A 84 -6.97 5.83 0.49
N ASP A 85 -5.82 6.40 0.15
CA ASP A 85 -5.15 6.22 -1.15
C ASP A 85 -4.27 4.96 -1.20
N ILE A 86 -4.16 4.24 -0.08
CA ILE A 86 -3.42 2.99 0.02
C ILE A 86 -4.41 1.85 -0.06
N GLY A 87 -4.26 1.01 -1.08
CA GLY A 87 -5.17 -0.12 -1.30
C GLY A 87 -5.05 -1.19 -0.22
N ASN A 88 -6.17 -1.81 0.16
CA ASN A 88 -6.19 -3.01 0.98
C ASN A 88 -5.43 -4.11 0.26
N PHE A 89 -4.44 -4.71 0.93
CA PHE A 89 -3.53 -5.68 0.34
C PHE A 89 -3.07 -5.37 -1.09
N ASN A 90 -2.82 -4.10 -1.41
CA ASN A 90 -2.49 -3.73 -2.79
C ASN A 90 -1.14 -3.04 -2.92
N ASN A 91 -0.49 -2.69 -1.81
CA ASN A 91 0.82 -2.02 -1.77
C ASN A 91 0.93 -0.82 -2.75
N LYS A 92 -0.23 -0.22 -3.07
CA LYS A 92 -0.41 0.81 -4.09
C LYS A 92 -0.46 2.17 -3.42
N ILE A 93 0.15 3.17 -4.06
CA ILE A 93 0.23 4.53 -3.53
C ILE A 93 -0.31 5.50 -4.57
N LYS A 94 -1.36 6.25 -4.22
CA LYS A 94 -1.64 7.51 -4.92
C LYS A 94 -0.88 8.64 -4.23
N LYS A 95 -0.17 9.45 -5.01
CA LYS A 95 0.61 10.59 -4.53
C LYS A 95 -0.05 11.90 -4.95
N ILE A 96 -0.06 12.86 -4.04
CA ILE A 96 -0.44 14.25 -4.32
C ILE A 96 0.76 15.13 -3.92
N SER A 97 1.23 15.97 -4.83
CA SER A 97 2.30 16.92 -4.54
C SER A 97 1.76 18.15 -3.82
N PHE A 98 2.36 18.51 -2.69
CA PHE A 98 2.08 19.76 -1.99
C PHE A 98 3.32 20.65 -2.00
N PHE A 99 3.21 21.80 -2.64
CA PHE A 99 4.27 22.81 -2.70
C PHE A 99 4.39 23.58 -1.37
N GLU A 100 3.25 23.86 -0.73
CA GLU A 100 3.14 24.44 0.62
C GLU A 100 1.90 23.87 1.33
N ASN A 101 1.86 23.92 2.66
CA ASN A 101 0.72 23.54 3.50
C ASN A 101 0.30 22.06 3.39
N LEU A 102 1.22 21.16 3.74
CA LEU A 102 0.86 19.76 3.94
C LEU A 102 -0.30 19.58 4.93
N PRO A 103 -1.20 18.60 4.70
CA PRO A 103 -2.25 18.27 5.64
C PRO A 103 -1.68 18.00 7.03
N SER A 104 -2.42 18.35 8.09
CA SER A 104 -2.00 18.13 9.48
C SER A 104 -1.71 16.64 9.80
N ARG A 105 -2.29 15.73 9.01
CA ARG A 105 -2.10 14.28 9.09
C ARG A 105 -0.81 13.80 8.42
N ALA A 106 -0.17 14.58 7.56
CA ALA A 106 1.11 14.24 6.93
C ALA A 106 2.21 14.27 8.00
N ARG A 107 2.60 13.10 8.50
CA ARG A 107 3.43 12.97 9.70
C ARG A 107 4.48 11.87 9.62
N ILE A 108 4.38 10.94 8.68
CA ILE A 108 5.24 9.76 8.66
C ILE A 108 6.08 9.79 7.38
N ILE A 109 7.39 9.94 7.50
CA ILE A 109 8.27 9.95 6.34
C ILE A 109 8.43 8.52 5.83
N PHE A 110 8.40 8.30 4.54
CA PHE A 110 8.61 6.96 4.00
C PHE A 110 10.10 6.56 4.12
N GLU A 111 10.37 5.40 4.70
CA GLU A 111 11.71 4.87 4.92
C GLU A 111 11.77 3.42 4.42
N LYS A 112 12.87 3.04 3.76
CA LYS A 112 13.08 1.65 3.33
C LYS A 112 12.97 0.66 4.49
N ASN A 113 12.59 -0.58 4.18
CA ASN A 113 12.45 -1.68 5.15
C ASN A 113 11.52 -1.36 6.32
N THR A 114 10.50 -0.54 6.05
CA THR A 114 9.44 -0.22 7.00
C THR A 114 8.14 -0.80 6.47
N LEU A 115 7.47 -1.58 7.32
CA LEU A 115 6.10 -1.97 7.04
C LEU A 115 5.16 -0.89 7.58
N TYR A 116 4.41 -0.27 6.68
CA TYR A 116 3.37 0.65 7.06
C TYR A 116 2.04 -0.08 7.14
N ILE A 117 1.29 0.06 8.23
CA ILE A 117 -0.05 -0.55 8.37
C ILE A 117 -1.08 0.48 8.83
N SER A 118 -2.35 0.33 8.42
CA SER A 118 -3.44 1.20 8.89
C SER A 118 -3.78 0.94 10.36
N LYS A 119 -3.99 2.03 11.12
CA LYS A 119 -4.50 2.00 12.50
C LYS A 119 -5.99 1.64 12.57
N LEU A 120 -6.74 1.91 11.50
CA LEU A 120 -8.20 1.78 11.47
C LEU A 120 -8.65 0.32 11.36
N LEU A 121 -9.72 -0.04 12.07
CA LEU A 121 -10.35 -1.35 12.01
C LEU A 121 -11.08 -1.54 10.66
N GLY A 122 -11.23 -2.79 10.21
CA GLY A 122 -11.88 -3.14 8.94
C GLY A 122 -11.00 -2.91 7.70
N GLU A 123 -9.92 -2.14 7.84
CA GLU A 123 -8.94 -1.93 6.79
C GLU A 123 -7.72 -2.83 7.01
N LYS A 124 -7.38 -3.59 5.97
CA LYS A 124 -6.15 -4.40 5.89
C LYS A 124 -5.18 -3.75 4.90
N LYS A 125 -4.92 -2.47 5.13
CA LYS A 125 -3.99 -1.66 4.32
C LYS A 125 -2.60 -1.81 4.87
N PHE A 126 -1.67 -2.16 3.99
CA PHE A 126 -0.26 -2.08 4.27
C PHE A 126 0.50 -1.49 3.09
N LEU A 127 1.70 -0.99 3.37
CA LEU A 127 2.63 -0.52 2.38
C LEU A 127 4.05 -0.94 2.78
N PHE A 128 4.81 -1.51 1.85
CA PHE A 128 6.19 -1.91 2.04
C PHE A 128 6.99 -1.69 0.75
N ARG A 129 8.18 -1.10 0.86
CA ARG A 129 9.20 -1.04 -0.18
C ARG A 129 10.59 -1.20 0.45
N ASN A 130 11.51 -1.80 -0.31
CA ASN A 130 12.91 -1.94 0.09
C ASN A 130 13.82 -0.86 -0.53
N HIS A 131 13.28 0.33 -0.75
CA HIS A 131 14.05 1.50 -1.19
C HIS A 131 13.38 2.78 -0.67
N ASP A 132 14.16 3.84 -0.54
CA ASP A 132 13.66 5.11 -0.06
C ASP A 132 12.79 5.77 -1.13
N LYS A 133 11.73 6.46 -0.70
CA LYS A 133 10.78 7.13 -1.57
C LYS A 133 10.52 8.49 -0.96
N ASP A 134 10.67 9.55 -1.74
CA ASP A 134 10.21 10.87 -1.31
C ASP A 134 8.67 10.84 -1.24
N LEU A 135 8.19 10.58 -0.03
CA LEU A 135 6.78 10.35 0.29
C LEU A 135 6.57 10.55 1.79
N ILE A 136 5.47 11.21 2.11
CA ILE A 136 4.98 11.41 3.46
C ILE A 136 3.61 10.74 3.54
N LEU A 137 3.43 9.93 4.57
CA LEU A 137 2.22 9.19 4.85
C LEU A 137 1.40 9.86 5.96
N SER A 138 0.10 9.59 5.90
CA SER A 138 -0.87 9.94 6.94
C SER A 138 -0.54 9.27 8.28
N ASN A 139 -0.68 10.01 9.39
CA ASN A 139 -0.66 9.51 10.76
C ASN A 139 -1.78 8.52 11.09
N GLY A 140 -2.68 8.24 10.15
CA GLY A 140 -3.59 7.10 10.20
C GLY A 140 -2.89 5.74 10.02
N MET A 141 -1.57 5.73 9.79
CA MET A 141 -0.75 4.53 9.70
C MET A 141 0.32 4.47 10.79
N TRP A 142 0.86 3.28 11.05
CA TRP A 142 2.13 3.13 11.74
C TRP A 142 3.22 2.76 10.76
N GLY A 143 4.41 3.35 10.89
CA GLY A 143 5.63 2.78 10.33
C GLY A 143 6.26 1.83 11.34
N ILE A 144 6.37 0.57 10.98
CA ILE A 144 6.88 -0.51 11.84
C ILE A 144 8.19 -1.01 11.25
N LYS A 145 9.22 -1.00 12.07
CA LYS A 145 10.55 -1.52 11.76
C LYS A 145 10.92 -2.64 12.70
N SER A 146 11.88 -3.44 12.30
CA SER A 146 12.60 -4.33 13.19
C SER A 146 14.08 -4.25 12.85
N ASN A 147 14.93 -4.21 13.87
CA ASN A 147 16.39 -4.11 13.74
C ASN A 147 17.10 -5.39 14.21
N ASN A 148 16.36 -6.48 14.40
CA ASN A 148 16.93 -7.76 14.78
C ASN A 148 17.21 -8.65 13.55
N GLU A 149 17.83 -9.80 13.79
CA GLU A 149 18.13 -10.80 12.76
C GLU A 149 16.87 -11.47 12.17
N PHE A 150 15.72 -11.35 12.83
CA PHE A 150 14.41 -11.89 12.44
C PHE A 150 13.44 -10.76 12.02
N ALA A 151 13.95 -9.79 11.26
CA ALA A 151 13.22 -8.57 10.97
C ALA A 151 11.96 -8.84 10.16
N PHE A 152 12.04 -9.64 9.09
CA PHE A 152 10.91 -9.92 8.21
C PHE A 152 9.89 -10.85 8.87
N SER A 153 10.35 -11.72 9.75
CA SER A 153 9.52 -12.50 10.67
C SER A 153 8.70 -11.58 11.58
N ASN A 154 9.34 -10.61 12.23
CA ASN A 154 8.62 -9.62 13.04
C ASN A 154 7.60 -8.81 12.22
N LEU A 155 7.96 -8.38 11.00
CA LEU A 155 7.06 -7.63 10.15
C LEU A 155 5.87 -8.47 9.65
N SER A 156 6.09 -9.75 9.36
CA SER A 156 5.06 -10.64 8.82
C SER A 156 3.93 -10.87 9.81
N PHE A 157 4.20 -10.84 11.13
CA PHE A 157 3.15 -10.90 12.16
C PHE A 157 2.00 -9.91 11.90
N PHE A 158 2.28 -8.68 11.47
CA PHE A 158 1.26 -7.66 11.19
C PHE A 158 0.39 -7.95 9.96
N MET A 159 0.76 -8.97 9.19
CA MET A 159 0.01 -9.49 8.04
C MET A 159 -0.76 -10.78 8.38
N SER A 160 -0.54 -11.36 9.57
CA SER A 160 -1.24 -12.55 10.06
C SER A 160 -2.71 -12.26 10.38
N GLU A 161 -3.56 -13.28 10.30
CA GLU A 161 -4.95 -13.17 10.77
C GLU A 161 -5.00 -12.95 12.29
N ILE A 162 -4.07 -13.55 13.03
CA ILE A 162 -4.00 -13.42 14.50
C ILE A 162 -3.82 -11.95 14.90
N PHE A 163 -3.01 -11.18 14.18
CA PHE A 163 -2.92 -9.74 14.41
C PHE A 163 -4.25 -9.04 14.18
N TYR A 164 -4.99 -9.38 13.12
CA TYR A 164 -6.27 -8.74 12.80
C TYR A 164 -7.40 -9.13 13.77
N GLU A 165 -7.38 -10.36 14.31
CA GLU A 165 -8.26 -10.80 15.40
C GLU A 165 -8.00 -9.96 16.65
N HIS A 166 -6.75 -9.83 17.06
CA HIS A 166 -6.36 -8.98 18.19
C HIS A 166 -6.67 -7.50 17.93
N LYS A 167 -6.45 -7.02 16.70
CA LYS A 167 -6.79 -5.66 16.28
C LYS A 167 -8.27 -5.38 16.47
N SER A 168 -9.15 -6.34 16.14
CA SER A 168 -10.59 -6.24 16.38
C SER A 168 -10.90 -6.15 17.88
N LEU A 169 -10.31 -7.02 18.70
CA LEU A 169 -10.55 -7.10 20.14
C LEU A 169 -10.10 -5.85 20.91
N PHE A 170 -8.98 -5.24 20.51
CA PHE A 170 -8.38 -4.11 21.22
C PHE A 170 -8.65 -2.75 20.56
N ALA A 171 -9.39 -2.72 19.46
CA ALA A 171 -9.77 -1.47 18.81
C ALA A 171 -10.75 -0.68 19.69
N THR A 172 -10.62 0.64 19.63
CA THR A 172 -11.39 1.60 20.41
C THR A 172 -11.85 2.75 19.52
N GLY A 173 -12.86 3.49 19.97
CA GLY A 173 -13.42 4.64 19.25
C GLY A 173 -14.90 4.48 18.97
N THR A 174 -15.62 5.60 18.84
CA THR A 174 -17.07 5.63 18.56
C THR A 174 -17.35 5.86 17.08
N THR A 175 -16.63 6.79 16.44
CA THR A 175 -16.84 7.16 15.02
C THR A 175 -15.73 6.63 14.10
N MET A 176 -14.49 6.58 14.58
CA MET A 176 -13.36 5.95 13.90
C MET A 176 -12.76 4.89 14.81
N VAL A 177 -13.17 3.64 14.59
CA VAL A 177 -12.71 2.50 15.38
C VAL A 177 -11.32 2.09 14.89
N GLY A 178 -10.35 2.06 15.79
CA GLY A 178 -8.98 1.69 15.46
C GLY A 178 -8.15 1.38 16.69
N LEU A 179 -6.91 0.97 16.46
CA LEU A 179 -5.95 0.77 17.54
C LEU A 179 -5.17 2.06 17.81
N ASN A 180 -4.99 2.37 19.09
CA ASN A 180 -4.00 3.33 19.55
C ASN A 180 -2.71 2.59 19.96
N GLU A 181 -1.66 3.34 20.29
CA GLU A 181 -0.35 2.76 20.66
C GLU A 181 -0.43 1.88 21.91
N GLN A 182 -1.23 2.26 22.91
CA GLN A 182 -1.41 1.46 24.13
C GLN A 182 -2.05 0.11 23.83
N SER A 183 -3.13 0.09 23.04
CA SER A 183 -3.79 -1.13 22.60
C SER A 183 -2.87 -1.99 21.74
N LEU A 184 -2.09 -1.39 20.84
CA LEU A 184 -1.13 -2.13 20.03
C LEU A 184 -0.02 -2.76 20.89
N ASN A 185 0.52 -2.04 21.87
CA ASN A 185 1.52 -2.56 22.81
C ASN A 185 0.98 -3.74 23.65
N LYS A 186 -0.33 -3.76 23.96
CA LYS A 186 -0.97 -4.92 24.60
C LYS A 186 -0.98 -6.16 23.70
N ILE A 187 -1.11 -5.98 22.39
CA ILE A 187 -1.02 -7.08 21.42
C ILE A 187 0.43 -7.57 21.39
N ILE A 188 1.37 -6.68 21.10
CA ILE A 188 2.80 -6.99 20.94
C ILE A 188 3.38 -7.72 22.16
N SER A 189 3.04 -7.26 23.37
CA SER A 189 3.57 -7.86 24.60
C SER A 189 3.11 -9.29 24.87
N LYS A 190 2.04 -9.75 24.21
CA LYS A 190 1.51 -11.12 24.31
C LYS A 190 2.02 -12.04 23.23
N ILE A 191 2.65 -11.52 22.19
CA ILE A 191 3.05 -12.30 21.03
C ILE A 191 4.53 -12.66 21.11
N LYS A 192 4.78 -13.93 20.83
CA LYS A 192 6.10 -14.49 20.63
C LYS A 192 6.17 -15.12 19.24
N ILE A 193 7.31 -14.96 18.58
CA ILE A 193 7.54 -15.42 17.22
C ILE A 193 8.69 -16.44 17.18
N LYS A 194 8.61 -17.37 16.24
CA LYS A 194 9.66 -18.34 15.95
C LYS A 194 10.92 -17.63 15.44
N ASN A 195 12.05 -18.05 15.97
CA ASN A 195 13.36 -17.71 15.44
C ASN A 195 13.81 -18.82 14.48
N ASP A 196 13.24 -18.85 13.28
CA ASP A 196 13.59 -19.80 12.23
C ASP A 196 14.26 -19.07 11.07
N GLU A 197 15.55 -19.35 10.85
CA GLU A 197 16.34 -18.69 9.80
C GLU A 197 15.82 -18.99 8.39
N ASN A 198 15.28 -20.19 8.15
CA ASN A 198 14.72 -20.53 6.84
C ASN A 198 13.43 -19.75 6.60
N PHE A 199 12.61 -19.61 7.64
CA PHE A 199 11.42 -18.78 7.59
C PHE A 199 11.77 -17.30 7.36
N GLU A 200 12.79 -16.77 8.04
CA GLU A 200 13.27 -15.40 7.84
C GLU A 200 13.73 -15.17 6.40
N LYS A 201 14.53 -16.08 5.84
CA LYS A 201 15.00 -16.01 4.45
C LYS A 201 13.83 -16.06 3.46
N LEU A 202 12.87 -16.95 3.68
CA LEU A 202 11.65 -17.02 2.88
C LEU A 202 10.89 -15.69 2.94
N MET A 203 10.73 -15.12 4.14
CA MET A 203 10.00 -13.89 4.33
C MET A 203 10.71 -12.70 3.68
N PHE A 204 12.02 -12.60 3.82
CA PHE A 204 12.85 -11.63 3.11
C PHE A 204 12.60 -11.69 1.59
N VAL A 205 12.61 -12.89 0.99
CA VAL A 205 12.36 -13.06 -0.45
C VAL A 205 10.95 -12.60 -0.82
N LEU A 206 9.94 -12.95 -0.04
CA LEU A 206 8.56 -12.56 -0.31
C LEU A 206 8.33 -11.04 -0.18
N PHE A 207 8.89 -10.41 0.86
CA PHE A 207 8.82 -8.95 1.04
C PHE A 207 9.59 -8.18 -0.05
N ASN A 208 10.73 -8.69 -0.50
CA ASN A 208 11.43 -8.09 -1.65
C ASN A 208 10.65 -8.27 -2.94
N SER A 209 10.06 -9.44 -3.16
CA SER A 209 9.23 -9.71 -4.33
C SER A 209 8.03 -8.78 -4.37
N ILE A 210 7.36 -8.51 -3.23
CA ILE A 210 6.25 -7.57 -3.21
C ILE A 210 6.70 -6.15 -3.54
N SER A 211 7.88 -5.72 -3.05
CA SER A 211 8.44 -4.41 -3.39
C SER A 211 8.63 -4.29 -4.90
N VAL A 212 9.37 -5.23 -5.50
CA VAL A 212 9.69 -5.22 -6.94
C VAL A 212 8.43 -5.25 -7.80
N VAL A 213 7.49 -6.14 -7.51
CA VAL A 213 6.24 -6.26 -8.29
C VAL A 213 5.42 -4.96 -8.21
N SER A 214 5.41 -4.31 -7.06
CA SER A 214 4.66 -3.05 -6.88
C SER A 214 5.36 -1.87 -7.57
N ASP A 215 6.68 -1.91 -7.75
CA ASP A 215 7.43 -0.91 -8.53
C ASP A 215 7.20 -1.07 -10.03
N ILE A 216 7.13 -2.32 -10.51
CA ILE A 216 6.77 -2.61 -11.91
C ILE A 216 5.35 -2.13 -12.19
N GLU A 217 4.40 -2.34 -11.27
CA GLU A 217 3.04 -1.83 -11.39
C GLU A 217 3.00 -0.29 -11.46
N ASP A 218 3.67 0.39 -10.52
CA ASP A 218 3.78 1.86 -10.51
C ASP A 218 4.36 2.37 -11.85
N TYR A 219 5.39 1.70 -12.39
CA TYR A 219 6.01 2.03 -13.67
C TYR A 219 5.04 1.83 -14.85
N LEU A 220 4.33 0.71 -14.91
CA LEU A 220 3.37 0.45 -15.97
C LEU A 220 2.21 1.45 -15.96
N GLU A 221 1.67 1.78 -14.79
CA GLU A 221 0.57 2.75 -14.67
C GLU A 221 0.98 4.14 -15.16
N LYS A 222 2.22 4.57 -14.84
CA LYS A 222 2.78 5.82 -15.36
C LYS A 222 2.89 5.83 -16.89
N ASN A 223 3.40 4.74 -17.47
CA ASN A 223 3.56 4.64 -18.92
C ASN A 223 2.23 4.52 -19.67
N ILE A 224 1.25 3.81 -19.11
CA ILE A 224 -0.12 3.75 -19.66
C ILE A 224 -0.72 5.16 -19.67
N THR A 225 -0.61 5.88 -18.55
CA THR A 225 -1.15 7.26 -18.44
C THR A 225 -0.51 8.19 -19.47
N LEU A 226 0.82 8.09 -19.65
CA LEU A 226 1.54 8.86 -20.66
C LEU A 226 1.08 8.51 -22.07
N LEU A 227 1.01 7.23 -22.40
CA LEU A 227 0.55 6.75 -23.71
C LEU A 227 -0.88 7.24 -24.00
N SER A 228 -1.81 7.10 -23.05
CA SER A 228 -3.18 7.60 -23.20
C SER A 228 -3.20 9.11 -23.46
N SER A 229 -2.34 9.89 -22.80
CA SER A 229 -2.26 11.35 -23.04
C SER A 229 -1.70 11.73 -24.42
N LEU A 230 -0.90 10.85 -25.03
CA LEU A 230 -0.37 11.04 -26.38
C LEU A 230 -1.39 10.64 -27.45
N LEU A 231 -2.24 9.66 -27.16
CA LEU A 231 -3.28 9.15 -28.08
C LEU A 231 -4.56 10.01 -28.09
N ILE A 232 -4.78 10.86 -27.08
CA ILE A 232 -5.94 11.77 -26.96
C ILE A 232 -5.63 13.17 -27.58
N LYS A 233 -4.47 13.35 -28.19
CA LYS A 233 -4.13 14.55 -28.97
C LYS A 233 -4.44 14.34 -30.45
#